data_AF-A0A101TT55-F1
#
_entry.id   AF-A0A101TT55-F1
#
_cell.length_a   1.000
_cell.length_b   1.000
_cell.length_c   1.000
_cell.angle_alpha   90.00
_cell.angle_beta   90.00
_cell.angle_gamma   90.00
#
_symmetry.space_group_name_H-M   'P 1'
#
loop_
_entity.id
_entity.type
_entity.pdbx_description
1 polymer ?
#
loop_
_entity_poly.entity_id
_entity_poly.type
_entity_poly.pdbx_seq_one_letter_code
_entity_poly.pdbx_strand_id
1 'polypeptide(L)'
;MADAGESTTDRKQKIDRYIGDLAAADSKNAVLQAIDNLLAVSAPVGSPSTLDAIARRYKSQADDAADVQQRVEKVAASGLPSVWVGSTGAKAAEVVGAAGRSAEQMAEAFRKASKALYDLSDALTSAQSKDGDGREQLRKARTMLGGGDGFFDDMVETDDEEADRKRAQEIAGTGSNFLYYAAQEADDAARAAARDLNKFAAEARAGQMHTDNISAADRLVLADTGVYGGPQEQNELLTANDLERSGRFMEKMNAQDQARFERMLADAKTPQERAYLVKALAAGYDVDEVGQFRDKIHGKDPYWLQQHLSPVVTAGDSKVDEGLNDDRSNKNTDYQWFGDKKWSQNGETCVPSSTVTARAMVDPVYALELTGGPSGQENDPEAFRDRLDDEQMRLHEEGDGSYAHWWSDVPTGMDSDGQNEIANSEISPHTGSSYEFQEVRGADERRDVLPDIEKSVAEGKPVPFEVEGYDEEGRHGHQMMVIGQEGDMLQIYNPWGTTTWISEDDFVNGHMDKASDHRMPDAYAVHIPADR
;
A
#
# COMPACT_ATOMS: atom_id res chain seq x y z
N MET A 1 4.67 -26.32 7.40
CA MET A 1 3.71 -25.24 7.64
C MET A 1 3.40 -25.30 9.12
N ALA A 2 3.85 -24.32 9.90
CA ALA A 2 3.34 -24.18 11.26
C ALA A 2 1.82 -23.95 11.13
N ASP A 3 1.01 -24.57 11.99
CA ASP A 3 -0.41 -24.22 12.08
C ASP A 3 -0.50 -22.70 12.12
N ALA A 4 -1.07 -22.10 11.09
CA ALA A 4 -1.44 -20.71 11.15
C ALA A 4 -2.41 -20.62 12.31
N GLY A 5 -1.96 -19.99 13.41
CA GLY A 5 -2.80 -19.78 14.57
C GLY A 5 -4.09 -19.06 14.15
N GLU A 6 -5.10 -19.12 15.03
CA GLU A 6 -6.31 -18.31 14.90
C GLU A 6 -5.95 -16.85 14.54
N SER A 7 -6.53 -16.32 13.46
CA SER A 7 -6.35 -14.92 13.07
C SER A 7 -6.79 -14.01 14.23
N THR A 8 -6.10 -12.89 14.40
CA THR A 8 -6.41 -11.88 15.43
C THR A 8 -7.82 -11.29 15.23
N THR A 9 -8.27 -11.13 13.98
CA THR A 9 -9.64 -10.71 13.65
C THR A 9 -10.68 -11.76 14.07
N ASP A 10 -10.46 -13.03 13.70
CA ASP A 10 -11.33 -14.16 14.11
C ASP A 10 -11.45 -14.24 15.63
N ARG A 11 -10.34 -14.00 16.33
CA ARG A 11 -10.28 -13.98 17.78
C ARG A 11 -11.14 -12.86 18.36
N LYS A 12 -11.02 -11.62 17.83
CA LYS A 12 -11.84 -10.47 18.26
C LYS A 12 -13.33 -10.77 18.07
N GLN A 13 -13.71 -11.29 16.91
CA GLN A 13 -15.10 -11.63 16.59
C GLN A 13 -15.67 -12.72 17.50
N LYS A 14 -14.88 -13.76 17.83
CA LYS A 14 -15.32 -14.78 18.80
C LYS A 14 -15.50 -14.23 20.20
N ILE A 15 -14.58 -13.39 20.67
CA ILE A 15 -14.69 -12.74 21.99
C ILE A 15 -15.94 -11.86 22.04
N ASP A 16 -16.16 -11.04 21.02
CA ASP A 16 -17.32 -10.14 20.94
C ASP A 16 -18.64 -10.91 20.95
N ARG A 17 -18.74 -11.99 20.17
CA ARG A 17 -19.88 -12.91 20.21
C ARG A 17 -20.11 -13.46 21.62
N TYR A 18 -19.08 -13.95 22.29
CA TYR A 18 -19.22 -14.53 23.63
C TYR A 18 -19.49 -13.48 24.71
N ILE A 19 -19.06 -12.22 24.52
CA ILE A 19 -19.50 -11.09 25.34
C ILE A 19 -21.02 -10.87 25.17
N GLY A 20 -21.52 -10.94 23.94
CA GLY A 20 -22.95 -10.89 23.65
C GLY A 20 -23.73 -12.03 24.34
N ASP A 21 -23.23 -13.27 24.23
CA ASP A 21 -23.82 -14.43 24.91
C ASP A 21 -23.82 -14.26 26.44
N LEU A 22 -22.72 -13.76 27.00
CA LEU A 22 -22.60 -13.49 28.43
C LEU A 22 -23.60 -12.41 28.88
N ALA A 23 -23.80 -11.36 28.10
CA ALA A 23 -24.74 -10.28 28.41
C ALA A 23 -26.20 -10.73 28.31
N ALA A 24 -26.51 -11.62 27.35
CA ALA A 24 -27.85 -12.18 27.14
C ALA A 24 -28.19 -13.33 28.11
N ALA A 25 -27.22 -13.88 28.84
CA ALA A 25 -27.41 -15.02 29.73
C ALA A 25 -28.38 -14.72 30.88
N ASP A 26 -29.48 -15.48 30.92
CA ASP A 26 -30.56 -15.37 31.90
C ASP A 26 -30.55 -16.49 32.95
N SER A 27 -29.69 -17.50 32.78
CA SER A 27 -29.51 -18.64 33.70
C SER A 27 -28.04 -18.81 34.11
N LYS A 28 -27.81 -19.46 35.26
CA LYS A 28 -26.46 -19.79 35.73
C LYS A 28 -25.69 -20.66 34.74
N ASN A 29 -26.36 -21.64 34.13
CA ASN A 29 -25.76 -22.52 33.14
C ASN A 29 -25.34 -21.76 31.87
N ALA A 30 -26.14 -20.77 31.42
CA ALA A 30 -25.76 -19.91 30.30
C ALA A 30 -24.53 -19.04 30.62
N VAL A 31 -24.46 -18.46 31.84
CA VAL A 31 -23.28 -17.70 32.28
C VAL A 31 -22.03 -18.58 32.34
N LEU A 32 -22.14 -19.79 32.90
CA LEU A 32 -21.04 -20.76 32.94
C LEU A 32 -20.56 -21.14 31.53
N GLN A 33 -21.48 -21.39 30.61
CA GLN A 33 -21.15 -21.72 29.22
C GLN A 33 -20.44 -20.56 28.52
N ALA A 34 -20.93 -19.33 28.68
CA ALA A 34 -20.30 -18.14 28.10
C ALA A 34 -18.88 -17.92 28.66
N ILE A 35 -18.68 -18.09 29.97
CA ILE A 35 -17.36 -18.03 30.60
C ILE A 35 -16.42 -19.11 30.05
N ASP A 36 -16.89 -20.36 29.95
CA ASP A 36 -16.07 -21.46 29.44
C ASP A 36 -15.69 -21.24 27.96
N ASN A 37 -16.60 -20.69 27.15
CA ASN A 37 -16.34 -20.29 25.77
C ASN A 37 -15.26 -19.18 25.68
N LEU A 38 -15.35 -18.15 26.53
CA LEU A 38 -14.35 -17.07 26.60
C LEU A 38 -12.98 -17.61 27.04
N LEU A 39 -12.94 -18.50 28.03
CA LEU A 39 -11.71 -19.14 28.49
C LEU A 39 -11.08 -20.07 27.43
N ALA A 40 -11.90 -20.61 26.51
CA ALA A 40 -11.44 -21.45 25.41
C ALA A 40 -10.82 -20.66 24.25
N VAL A 41 -11.06 -19.34 24.16
CA VAL A 41 -10.38 -18.49 23.17
C VAL A 41 -8.89 -18.45 23.47
N SER A 42 -8.05 -18.55 22.43
CA SER A 42 -6.60 -18.52 22.53
C SER A 42 -6.09 -17.22 23.16
N ALA A 43 -4.96 -17.25 23.86
CA ALA A 43 -4.28 -16.04 24.35
C ALA A 43 -3.52 -15.33 23.21
N PRO A 44 -3.13 -14.05 23.34
CA PRO A 44 -2.34 -13.36 22.32
C PRO A 44 -1.00 -14.09 22.12
N VAL A 45 -0.73 -14.49 20.88
CA VAL A 45 0.51 -15.19 20.52
C VAL A 45 1.65 -14.21 20.27
N GLY A 46 2.89 -14.71 20.32
CA GLY A 46 4.10 -13.91 20.07
C GLY A 46 5.07 -13.91 21.24
N SER A 47 6.32 -13.56 20.97
CA SER A 47 7.39 -13.47 21.97
C SER A 47 7.96 -12.05 22.01
N PRO A 48 7.55 -11.23 22.99
CA PRO A 48 8.12 -9.89 23.19
C PRO A 48 9.65 -9.93 23.28
N SER A 49 10.21 -10.90 24.01
CA SER A 49 11.67 -11.06 24.12
C SER A 49 12.39 -11.31 22.79
N THR A 50 11.73 -12.00 21.85
CA THR A 50 12.26 -12.23 20.50
C THR A 50 12.21 -10.94 19.69
N LEU A 51 11.09 -10.22 19.75
CA LEU A 51 10.93 -8.93 19.06
C LEU A 51 11.96 -7.91 19.55
N ASP A 52 12.15 -7.80 20.87
CA ASP A 52 13.20 -7.00 21.50
C ASP A 52 14.60 -7.33 20.98
N ALA A 53 14.91 -8.62 20.83
CA ALA A 53 16.22 -9.05 20.34
C ALA A 53 16.42 -8.66 18.87
N ILE A 54 15.38 -8.80 18.04
CA ILE A 54 15.41 -8.38 16.63
C ILE A 54 15.51 -6.84 16.54
N ALA A 55 14.73 -6.10 17.32
CA ALA A 55 14.76 -4.64 17.38
C ALA A 55 16.17 -4.13 17.72
N ARG A 56 16.83 -4.71 18.74
CA ARG A 56 18.23 -4.39 19.08
C ARG A 56 19.19 -4.64 17.91
N ARG A 57 18.98 -5.72 17.15
CA ARG A 57 19.80 -6.02 15.97
C ARG A 57 19.62 -4.97 14.88
N TYR A 58 18.38 -4.60 14.56
CA TYR A 58 18.09 -3.54 13.59
C TYR A 58 18.70 -2.21 14.02
N LYS A 59 18.58 -1.84 15.30
CA LYS A 59 19.25 -0.64 15.84
C LYS A 59 20.77 -0.67 15.65
N SER A 60 21.42 -1.81 15.92
CA SER A 60 22.86 -1.96 15.68
C SER A 60 23.22 -1.80 14.20
N GLN A 61 22.41 -2.35 13.30
CA GLN A 61 22.62 -2.22 11.85
C GLN A 61 22.42 -0.78 11.37
N ALA A 62 21.51 -0.03 11.99
CA ALA A 62 21.35 1.39 11.70
C ALA A 62 22.59 2.21 12.09
N ASP A 63 23.21 1.89 13.22
CA ASP A 63 24.44 2.56 13.66
C ASP A 63 25.60 2.24 12.70
N ASP A 64 25.71 1.00 12.22
CA ASP A 64 26.69 0.60 11.21
C ASP A 64 26.46 1.33 9.87
N ALA A 65 25.20 1.43 9.41
CA ALA A 65 24.85 2.15 8.18
C ALA A 65 25.15 3.66 8.27
N ALA A 66 24.90 4.26 9.44
CA ALA A 66 25.22 5.67 9.69
C ALA A 66 26.73 5.94 9.71
N ASP A 67 27.55 5.02 10.22
CA ASP A 67 29.02 5.12 10.10
C ASP A 67 29.47 5.04 8.63
N VAL A 68 28.85 4.17 7.83
CA VAL A 68 29.09 4.11 6.37
C VAL A 68 28.73 5.44 5.70
N GLN A 69 27.54 5.99 5.97
CA GLN A 69 27.11 7.29 5.46
C GLN A 69 28.16 8.37 5.75
N GLN A 70 28.56 8.54 7.02
CA GLN A 70 29.53 9.57 7.41
C GLN A 70 30.87 9.41 6.69
N ARG A 71 31.34 8.18 6.49
CA ARG A 71 32.58 7.90 5.76
C ARG A 71 32.45 8.25 4.28
N VAL A 72 31.32 7.91 3.66
CA VAL A 72 31.04 8.19 2.25
C VAL A 72 30.91 9.70 2.01
N GLU A 73 30.17 10.42 2.85
CA GLU A 73 30.04 11.88 2.78
C GLU A 73 31.39 12.59 2.93
N LYS A 74 32.26 12.09 3.82
CA LYS A 74 33.63 12.63 3.97
C LYS A 74 34.44 12.47 2.69
N VAL A 75 34.33 11.32 2.00
CA VAL A 75 34.96 11.09 0.69
C VAL A 75 34.37 12.02 -0.37
N ALA A 76 33.05 12.23 -0.36
CA ALA A 76 32.35 13.13 -1.28
C ALA A 76 32.82 14.59 -1.13
N ALA A 77 32.87 15.08 0.11
CA ALA A 77 33.10 16.49 0.40
C ALA A 77 34.58 16.89 0.28
N SER A 78 35.51 15.99 0.62
CA SER A 78 36.93 16.33 0.75
C SER A 78 37.88 15.42 -0.04
N GLY A 79 37.51 14.15 -0.24
CA GLY A 79 38.34 13.18 -0.93
C GLY A 79 38.37 13.43 -2.43
N LEU A 80 37.24 13.17 -3.11
CA LEU A 80 37.14 13.21 -4.57
C LEU A 80 37.51 14.57 -5.19
N PRO A 81 36.96 15.72 -4.72
CA PRO A 81 37.23 17.01 -5.35
C PRO A 81 38.71 17.44 -5.26
N SER A 82 39.47 16.88 -4.31
CA SER A 82 40.89 17.22 -4.11
C SER A 82 41.85 16.45 -5.02
N VAL A 83 41.40 15.33 -5.63
CA VAL A 83 42.26 14.40 -6.38
C VAL A 83 41.80 14.14 -7.82
N TRP A 84 40.51 14.27 -8.13
CA TRP A 84 39.97 14.04 -9.48
C TRP A 84 39.10 15.20 -9.96
N VAL A 85 39.56 15.88 -11.01
CA VAL A 85 38.86 17.02 -11.66
C VAL A 85 38.47 16.63 -13.07
N GLY A 86 37.26 17.03 -13.50
CA GLY A 86 36.72 16.77 -14.84
C GLY A 86 35.51 15.84 -14.82
N SER A 87 35.08 15.36 -15.99
CA SER A 87 33.85 14.55 -16.16
C SER A 87 33.88 13.22 -15.40
N THR A 88 35.05 12.58 -15.29
CA THR A 88 35.22 11.37 -14.45
C THR A 88 35.02 11.68 -12.97
N GLY A 89 35.46 12.85 -12.50
CA GLY A 89 35.23 13.31 -11.13
C GLY A 89 33.76 13.57 -10.85
N ALA A 90 33.02 14.12 -11.82
CA ALA A 90 31.57 14.34 -11.71
C ALA A 90 30.80 13.02 -11.56
N LYS A 91 31.09 12.01 -12.40
CA LYS A 91 30.47 10.66 -12.28
C LYS A 91 30.83 9.98 -10.96
N ALA A 92 32.07 10.11 -10.50
CA ALA A 92 32.48 9.57 -9.21
C ALA A 92 31.74 10.26 -8.04
N ALA A 93 31.54 11.58 -8.11
CA ALA A 93 30.79 12.33 -7.11
C ALA A 93 29.30 11.94 -7.08
N GLU A 94 28.70 11.66 -8.24
CA GLU A 94 27.32 11.15 -8.36
C GLU A 94 27.16 9.81 -7.64
N VAL A 95 28.04 8.84 -7.92
CA VAL A 95 28.01 7.52 -7.27
C VAL A 95 28.23 7.62 -5.76
N VAL A 96 29.20 8.43 -5.31
CA VAL A 96 29.46 8.62 -3.88
C VAL A 96 28.29 9.35 -3.20
N GLY A 97 27.66 10.31 -3.88
CA GLY A 97 26.45 10.97 -3.38
C GLY A 97 25.27 10.02 -3.24
N ALA A 98 25.02 9.18 -4.25
CA ALA A 98 23.99 8.13 -4.18
C ALA A 98 24.30 7.10 -3.09
N ALA A 99 25.56 6.73 -2.89
CA ALA A 99 25.97 5.86 -1.79
C ALA A 99 25.73 6.49 -0.41
N GLY A 100 25.97 7.79 -0.27
CA GLY A 100 25.69 8.52 0.97
C GLY A 100 24.20 8.51 1.30
N ARG A 101 23.36 8.91 0.34
CA ARG A 101 21.89 8.92 0.49
C ARG A 101 21.31 7.53 0.72
N SER A 102 21.79 6.51 0.01
CA SER A 102 21.32 5.14 0.22
C SER A 102 21.72 4.60 1.60
N ALA A 103 22.92 4.93 2.11
CA ALA A 103 23.31 4.57 3.47
C ALA A 103 22.49 5.32 4.54
N GLU A 104 22.15 6.59 4.28
CA GLU A 104 21.22 7.37 5.12
C GLU A 104 19.82 6.75 5.16
N GLN A 105 19.22 6.48 3.99
CA GLN A 105 17.92 5.83 3.86
C GLN A 105 17.91 4.47 4.55
N MET A 106 18.97 3.67 4.38
CA MET A 106 19.12 2.38 5.06
C MET A 106 19.20 2.53 6.59
N ALA A 107 19.95 3.52 7.09
CA ALA A 107 20.04 3.80 8.52
C ALA A 107 18.68 4.25 9.08
N GLU A 108 17.95 5.09 8.35
CA GLU A 108 16.61 5.53 8.72
C GLU A 108 15.60 4.37 8.75
N ALA A 109 15.55 3.56 7.68
CA ALA A 109 14.71 2.37 7.60
C ALA A 109 14.99 1.40 8.76
N PHE A 110 16.26 1.11 9.07
CA PHE A 110 16.61 0.26 10.20
C PHE A 110 16.21 0.86 11.57
N ARG A 111 16.32 2.18 11.75
CA ARG A 111 15.86 2.84 12.99
C ARG A 111 14.35 2.76 13.13
N LYS A 112 13.60 3.06 12.07
CA LYS A 112 12.13 3.01 12.08
C LYS A 112 11.63 1.58 12.26
N ALA A 113 12.21 0.60 11.57
CA ALA A 113 11.92 -0.81 11.77
C ALA A 113 12.23 -1.29 13.20
N SER A 114 13.37 -0.86 13.78
CA SER A 114 13.65 -1.14 15.19
C SER A 114 12.58 -0.56 16.12
N LYS A 115 12.09 0.65 15.84
CA LYS A 115 11.04 1.28 16.64
C LYS A 115 9.73 0.50 16.51
N ALA A 116 9.28 0.17 15.30
CA ALA A 116 8.06 -0.61 15.07
C ALA A 116 8.10 -1.96 15.81
N LEU A 117 9.25 -2.64 15.83
CA LEU A 117 9.42 -3.89 16.57
C LEU A 117 9.38 -3.72 18.09
N TYR A 118 9.89 -2.62 18.64
CA TYR A 118 9.73 -2.31 20.07
C TYR A 118 8.28 -1.99 20.40
N ASP A 119 7.62 -1.16 19.59
CA ASP A 119 6.21 -0.79 19.78
C ASP A 119 5.32 -2.05 19.77
N LEU A 120 5.57 -3.00 18.85
CA LEU A 120 4.91 -4.32 18.83
C LEU A 120 5.23 -5.16 20.07
N SER A 121 6.49 -5.17 20.53
CA SER A 121 6.92 -5.91 21.73
C SER A 121 6.19 -5.40 23.00
N ASP A 122 6.10 -4.08 23.14
CA ASP A 122 5.41 -3.42 24.25
C ASP A 122 3.91 -3.68 24.21
N ALA A 123 3.29 -3.56 23.03
CA ALA A 123 1.87 -3.85 22.83
C ALA A 123 1.54 -5.32 23.13
N LEU A 124 2.35 -6.27 22.67
CA LEU A 124 2.16 -7.69 22.98
C LEU A 124 2.35 -7.99 24.46
N THR A 125 3.30 -7.35 25.14
CA THR A 125 3.48 -7.49 26.58
C THR A 125 2.25 -7.00 27.34
N SER A 126 1.74 -5.82 26.97
CA SER A 126 0.52 -5.22 27.51
C SER A 126 -0.71 -6.11 27.26
N ALA A 127 -0.89 -6.58 26.02
CA ALA A 127 -1.98 -7.48 25.62
C ALA A 127 -1.93 -8.82 26.39
N GLN A 128 -0.76 -9.45 26.50
CA GLN A 128 -0.60 -10.70 27.25
C GLN A 128 -0.90 -10.52 28.74
N SER A 129 -0.52 -9.38 29.32
CA SER A 129 -0.88 -9.05 30.71
C SER A 129 -2.38 -8.88 30.89
N LYS A 130 -3.04 -8.10 30.02
CA LYS A 130 -4.49 -7.86 30.06
C LYS A 130 -5.30 -9.15 29.86
N ASP A 131 -4.90 -10.00 28.91
CA ASP A 131 -5.52 -11.32 28.73
C ASP A 131 -5.37 -12.19 29.98
N GLY A 132 -4.19 -12.16 30.62
CA GLY A 132 -3.94 -12.82 31.90
C GLY A 132 -4.90 -12.38 33.01
N ASP A 133 -5.03 -11.05 33.20
CA ASP A 133 -5.94 -10.44 34.18
C ASP A 133 -7.41 -10.78 33.89
N GLY A 134 -7.81 -10.73 32.61
CA GLY A 134 -9.16 -11.07 32.19
C GLY A 134 -9.51 -12.54 32.44
N ARG A 135 -8.58 -13.46 32.17
CA ARG A 135 -8.75 -14.88 32.49
C ARG A 135 -8.81 -15.13 34.00
N GLU A 136 -8.11 -14.36 34.82
CA GLU A 136 -8.25 -14.43 36.27
C GLU A 136 -9.66 -14.05 36.72
N GLN A 137 -10.23 -12.95 36.19
CA GLN A 137 -11.60 -12.55 36.49
C GLN A 137 -12.62 -13.61 36.03
N LEU A 138 -12.47 -14.17 34.82
CA LEU A 138 -13.34 -15.23 34.32
C LEU A 138 -13.29 -16.49 35.21
N ARG A 139 -12.09 -16.92 35.64
CA ARG A 139 -11.96 -18.07 36.57
C ARG A 139 -12.56 -17.76 37.94
N LYS A 140 -12.45 -16.53 38.42
CA LYS A 140 -13.08 -16.08 39.67
C LYS A 140 -14.61 -16.10 39.58
N ALA A 141 -15.18 -15.58 38.50
CA ALA A 141 -16.62 -15.65 38.23
C ALA A 141 -17.10 -17.11 38.14
N ARG A 142 -16.37 -17.96 37.40
CA ARG A 142 -16.66 -19.39 37.31
C ARG A 142 -16.64 -20.08 38.67
N THR A 143 -15.65 -19.77 39.51
CA THR A 143 -15.51 -20.34 40.85
C THR A 143 -16.63 -19.89 41.79
N MET A 144 -17.09 -18.64 41.65
CA MET A 144 -18.24 -18.10 42.40
C MET A 144 -19.52 -18.87 42.11
N LEU A 145 -19.75 -19.26 40.86
CA LEU A 145 -20.93 -20.03 40.45
C LEU A 145 -20.84 -21.52 40.82
N GLY A 146 -19.65 -22.08 40.99
CA GLY A 146 -19.47 -23.50 41.30
C GLY A 146 -19.71 -24.43 40.10
N GLY A 147 -20.36 -25.57 40.31
CA GLY A 147 -20.74 -26.51 39.24
C GLY A 147 -22.06 -26.11 38.57
N GLY A 148 -22.29 -26.63 37.36
CA GLY A 148 -23.57 -26.46 36.66
C GLY A 148 -24.71 -27.18 37.38
N ASP A 149 -25.91 -26.60 37.30
CA ASP A 149 -27.09 -27.12 37.98
C ASP A 149 -27.71 -28.28 37.18
N GLY A 150 -28.24 -29.27 37.89
CA GLY A 150 -28.99 -30.37 37.26
C GLY A 150 -30.38 -29.92 36.83
N PHE A 151 -31.04 -30.73 35.97
CA PHE A 151 -32.39 -30.45 35.44
C PHE A 151 -33.45 -30.12 36.52
N PHE A 152 -33.29 -30.61 37.76
CA PHE A 152 -34.24 -30.37 38.84
C PHE A 152 -33.92 -29.13 39.71
N ASP A 153 -32.68 -28.62 39.66
CA ASP A 153 -32.24 -27.43 40.41
C ASP A 153 -32.53 -26.12 39.63
N ASP A 154 -32.59 -26.19 38.28
CA ASP A 154 -32.87 -25.05 37.37
C ASP A 154 -34.34 -24.55 37.41
N MET A 155 -35.21 -25.20 38.19
CA MET A 155 -36.65 -24.86 38.24
C MET A 155 -37.01 -23.75 39.25
N VAL A 156 -36.13 -23.41 40.19
CA VAL A 156 -36.36 -22.35 41.20
C VAL A 156 -35.02 -21.70 41.57
N GLU A 157 -34.70 -20.54 40.96
CA GLU A 157 -33.57 -19.68 41.38
C GLU A 157 -33.98 -18.94 42.66
N THR A 158 -33.17 -19.03 43.71
CA THR A 158 -33.37 -18.24 44.95
C THR A 158 -32.83 -16.81 44.77
N ASP A 159 -33.34 -15.84 45.55
CA ASP A 159 -32.86 -14.45 45.51
C ASP A 159 -31.33 -14.34 45.71
N ASP A 160 -30.74 -15.25 46.52
CA ASP A 160 -29.30 -15.32 46.77
C ASP A 160 -28.53 -15.89 45.55
N GLU A 161 -29.08 -16.89 44.86
CA GLU A 161 -28.49 -17.45 43.62
C GLU A 161 -28.56 -16.46 42.45
N GLU A 162 -29.65 -15.70 42.33
CA GLU A 162 -29.78 -14.64 41.34
C GLU A 162 -28.75 -13.52 41.60
N ALA A 163 -28.53 -13.16 42.87
CA ALA A 163 -27.53 -12.17 43.25
C ALA A 163 -26.09 -12.64 42.93
N ASP A 164 -25.76 -13.89 43.25
CA ASP A 164 -24.47 -14.48 42.92
C ASP A 164 -24.27 -14.63 41.40
N ARG A 165 -25.32 -14.98 40.65
CA ARG A 165 -25.29 -15.02 39.18
C ARG A 165 -24.98 -13.66 38.58
N LYS A 166 -25.70 -12.61 38.98
CA LYS A 166 -25.48 -11.24 38.48
C LYS A 166 -24.08 -10.73 38.82
N ARG A 167 -23.61 -11.03 40.04
CA ARG A 167 -22.25 -10.67 40.45
C ARG A 167 -21.18 -11.40 39.64
N ALA A 168 -21.36 -12.70 39.39
CA ALA A 168 -20.47 -13.47 38.54
C ALA A 168 -20.49 -12.95 37.09
N GLN A 169 -21.66 -12.60 36.57
CA GLN A 169 -21.82 -12.00 35.24
C GLN A 169 -21.10 -10.65 35.11
N GLU A 170 -21.15 -9.79 36.13
CA GLU A 170 -20.42 -8.50 36.16
C GLU A 170 -18.90 -8.70 36.18
N ILE A 171 -18.41 -9.61 37.04
CA ILE A 171 -16.98 -9.95 37.11
C ILE A 171 -16.51 -10.56 35.78
N ALA A 172 -17.31 -11.48 35.23
CA ALA A 172 -17.03 -12.08 33.93
C ALA A 172 -17.02 -11.02 32.84
N GLY A 173 -17.97 -10.08 32.80
CA GLY A 173 -18.02 -8.99 31.83
C GLY A 173 -16.78 -8.11 31.87
N THR A 174 -16.28 -7.79 33.08
CA THR A 174 -15.00 -7.10 33.24
C THR A 174 -13.84 -7.92 32.66
N GLY A 175 -13.81 -9.22 32.94
CA GLY A 175 -12.82 -10.15 32.39
C GLY A 175 -12.86 -10.22 30.86
N SER A 176 -14.05 -10.37 30.29
CA SER A 176 -14.27 -10.43 28.84
C SER A 176 -13.83 -9.16 28.13
N ASN A 177 -14.07 -7.98 28.73
CA ASN A 177 -13.57 -6.71 28.19
C ASN A 177 -12.04 -6.67 28.16
N PHE A 178 -11.36 -7.19 29.18
CA PHE A 178 -9.90 -7.31 29.13
C PHE A 178 -9.42 -8.27 28.04
N LEU A 179 -10.11 -9.39 27.82
CA LEU A 179 -9.82 -10.29 26.68
C LEU A 179 -9.98 -9.56 25.35
N TYR A 180 -11.05 -8.77 25.18
CA TYR A 180 -11.32 -8.00 23.97
C TYR A 180 -10.22 -6.96 23.72
N TYR A 181 -9.91 -6.11 24.71
CA TYR A 181 -8.87 -5.10 24.56
C TYR A 181 -7.49 -5.70 24.32
N ALA A 182 -7.18 -6.85 24.94
CA ALA A 182 -5.94 -7.56 24.66
C ALA A 182 -5.88 -8.08 23.22
N ALA A 183 -6.99 -8.57 22.66
CA ALA A 183 -7.04 -9.00 21.27
C ALA A 183 -6.89 -7.81 20.31
N GLN A 184 -7.59 -6.71 20.58
CA GLN A 184 -7.52 -5.49 19.79
C GLN A 184 -6.11 -4.89 19.77
N GLU A 185 -5.49 -4.68 20.94
CA GLU A 185 -4.16 -4.07 21.04
C GLU A 185 -3.07 -4.91 20.35
N ALA A 186 -3.17 -6.24 20.42
CA ALA A 186 -2.26 -7.13 19.70
C ALA A 186 -2.47 -7.08 18.18
N ASP A 187 -3.72 -6.99 17.72
CA ASP A 187 -4.06 -6.89 16.29
C ASP A 187 -3.57 -5.56 15.70
N ASP A 188 -3.95 -4.45 16.31
CA ASP A 188 -3.61 -3.09 15.85
C ASP A 188 -2.09 -2.92 15.78
N ALA A 189 -1.34 -3.37 16.80
CA ALA A 189 0.11 -3.29 16.80
C ALA A 189 0.77 -4.21 15.77
N ALA A 190 0.23 -5.42 15.55
CA ALA A 190 0.77 -6.34 14.55
C ALA A 190 0.59 -5.79 13.14
N ARG A 191 -0.57 -5.18 12.85
CA ARG A 191 -0.86 -4.53 11.56
C ARG A 191 0.03 -3.32 11.32
N ALA A 192 0.13 -2.42 12.31
CA ALA A 192 1.02 -1.27 12.21
C ALA A 192 2.48 -1.69 11.98
N ALA A 193 2.95 -2.73 12.68
CA ALA A 193 4.29 -3.27 12.46
C ALA A 193 4.44 -3.90 11.06
N ALA A 194 3.45 -4.65 10.57
CA ALA A 194 3.48 -5.24 9.24
C ALA A 194 3.56 -4.17 8.14
N ARG A 195 2.69 -3.16 8.21
CA ARG A 195 2.68 -1.99 7.34
C ARG A 195 4.05 -1.32 7.28
N ASP A 196 4.54 -0.89 8.45
CA ASP A 196 5.78 -0.14 8.58
C ASP A 196 6.97 -0.97 8.08
N LEU A 197 7.06 -2.25 8.46
CA LEU A 197 8.15 -3.13 8.04
C LEU A 197 8.11 -3.44 6.53
N ASN A 198 6.93 -3.61 5.94
CA ASN A 198 6.78 -3.78 4.49
C ASN A 198 7.24 -2.53 3.74
N LYS A 199 6.84 -1.33 4.22
CA LYS A 199 7.28 -0.05 3.65
C LYS A 199 8.80 0.10 3.71
N PHE A 200 9.42 -0.14 4.86
CA PHE A 200 10.88 -0.02 5.00
C PHE A 200 11.65 -1.09 4.20
N ALA A 201 11.07 -2.28 4.01
CA ALA A 201 11.65 -3.30 3.15
C ALA A 201 11.62 -2.90 1.66
N ALA A 202 10.52 -2.28 1.21
CA ALA A 202 10.43 -1.75 -0.15
C ALA A 202 11.38 -0.57 -0.39
N GLU A 203 11.54 0.32 0.60
CA GLU A 203 12.46 1.46 0.54
C GLU A 203 13.95 1.05 0.54
N ALA A 204 14.28 -0.19 0.91
CA ALA A 204 15.63 -0.75 0.77
C ALA A 204 15.98 -1.09 -0.71
N ARG A 205 15.67 -0.16 -1.63
CA ARG A 205 15.63 -0.31 -3.09
C ARG A 205 16.92 -0.80 -3.72
N ALA A 206 18.08 -0.31 -3.28
CA ALA A 206 19.37 -0.71 -3.85
C ALA A 206 19.63 -2.23 -3.73
N GLY A 207 18.98 -2.90 -2.78
CA GLY A 207 19.04 -4.35 -2.62
C GLY A 207 18.13 -5.15 -3.55
N GLN A 208 17.12 -4.53 -4.17
CA GLN A 208 16.07 -5.23 -4.95
C GLN A 208 16.53 -5.62 -6.35
N MET A 209 17.50 -4.90 -6.91
CA MET A 209 18.04 -5.21 -8.24
C MET A 209 19.17 -6.26 -8.16
N HIS A 210 18.79 -7.52 -8.40
CA HIS A 210 19.70 -8.66 -8.45
C HIS A 210 20.15 -8.95 -9.89
N THR A 211 21.27 -8.36 -10.30
CA THR A 211 21.93 -8.67 -11.57
C THR A 211 23.43 -8.39 -11.50
N ASP A 212 24.21 -9.15 -12.27
CA ASP A 212 25.64 -8.92 -12.50
C ASP A 212 25.92 -8.17 -13.82
N ASN A 213 24.87 -7.86 -14.60
CA ASN A 213 24.98 -7.20 -15.89
C ASN A 213 25.19 -5.68 -15.79
N ILE A 214 24.95 -5.09 -14.62
CA ILE A 214 25.33 -3.71 -14.34
C ILE A 214 26.10 -3.60 -13.03
N SER A 215 26.91 -2.54 -12.91
CA SER A 215 27.76 -2.37 -11.74
C SER A 215 26.92 -2.10 -10.47
N ALA A 216 27.48 -2.43 -9.30
CA ALA A 216 26.84 -2.08 -8.03
C ALA A 216 26.64 -0.55 -7.88
N ALA A 217 27.53 0.25 -8.46
CA ALA A 217 27.40 1.70 -8.49
C ALA A 217 26.21 2.17 -9.34
N ASP A 218 25.97 1.55 -10.49
CA ASP A 218 24.83 1.88 -11.34
C ASP A 218 23.50 1.48 -10.69
N ARG A 219 23.44 0.29 -10.07
CA ARG A 219 22.27 -0.14 -9.29
C ARG A 219 21.88 0.87 -8.21
N LEU A 220 22.89 1.38 -7.51
CA LEU A 220 22.73 2.35 -6.45
C LEU A 220 22.18 3.69 -6.96
N VAL A 221 22.76 4.21 -8.05
CA VAL A 221 22.28 5.45 -8.68
C VAL A 221 20.86 5.29 -9.23
N LEU A 222 20.54 4.14 -9.83
CA LEU A 222 19.20 3.84 -10.33
C LEU A 222 18.17 3.81 -9.19
N ALA A 223 18.46 3.09 -8.11
CA ALA A 223 17.59 3.03 -6.93
C ALA A 223 17.42 4.37 -6.20
N ASP A 224 18.39 5.27 -6.32
CA ASP A 224 18.35 6.63 -5.76
C ASP A 224 17.73 7.66 -6.73
N THR A 225 17.34 7.28 -7.95
CA THR A 225 16.77 8.24 -8.90
C THR A 225 15.27 8.47 -8.63
N GLY A 226 14.89 9.71 -8.35
CA GLY A 226 13.49 10.15 -8.25
C GLY A 226 12.99 10.89 -9.50
N VAL A 227 11.67 10.96 -9.62
CA VAL A 227 10.96 11.81 -10.57
C VAL A 227 11.22 13.29 -10.22
N TYR A 228 11.29 14.14 -11.24
CA TYR A 228 11.51 15.57 -11.05
C TYR A 228 10.29 16.25 -10.37
N GLY A 229 10.53 17.24 -9.50
CA GLY A 229 9.48 18.16 -9.04
C GLY A 229 8.84 17.87 -7.67
N GLY A 230 9.17 16.76 -7.01
CA GLY A 230 8.67 16.42 -5.67
C GLY A 230 9.74 15.81 -4.75
N PRO A 231 9.39 15.49 -3.49
CA PRO A 231 10.27 14.76 -2.59
C PRO A 231 10.62 13.39 -3.19
N GLN A 232 11.90 13.05 -3.20
CA GLN A 232 12.40 11.83 -3.86
C GLN A 232 11.81 10.56 -3.24
N GLU A 233 11.62 10.56 -1.91
CA GLU A 233 11.09 9.44 -1.14
C GLU A 233 9.62 9.15 -1.44
N GLN A 234 8.90 10.12 -1.99
CA GLN A 234 7.47 10.02 -2.36
C GLN A 234 7.27 9.89 -3.87
N ASN A 235 8.34 10.03 -4.65
CA ASN A 235 8.33 10.10 -6.11
C ASN A 235 9.47 9.27 -6.69
N GLU A 236 9.56 8.03 -6.25
CA GLU A 236 10.53 7.07 -6.74
C GLU A 236 10.30 6.80 -8.23
N LEU A 237 11.34 6.86 -9.06
CA LEU A 237 11.17 6.59 -10.49
C LEU A 237 11.08 5.08 -10.74
N LEU A 238 11.97 4.33 -10.09
CA LEU A 238 12.01 2.87 -10.08
C LEU A 238 11.55 2.36 -8.72
N THR A 239 10.41 1.66 -8.72
CA THR A 239 9.87 1.00 -7.53
C THR A 239 10.67 -0.25 -7.18
N ALA A 240 10.42 -0.83 -6.00
CA ALA A 240 11.03 -2.11 -5.61
C ALA A 240 10.76 -3.22 -6.65
N ASN A 241 9.53 -3.31 -7.15
CA ASN A 241 9.15 -4.27 -8.18
C ASN A 241 9.84 -3.98 -9.53
N ASP A 242 9.97 -2.71 -9.92
CA ASP A 242 10.67 -2.34 -11.16
C ASP A 242 12.13 -2.80 -11.13
N LEU A 243 12.80 -2.59 -9.99
CA LEU A 243 14.20 -2.97 -9.77
C LEU A 243 14.40 -4.49 -9.81
N GLU A 244 13.52 -5.24 -9.16
CA GLU A 244 13.57 -6.70 -9.17
C GLU A 244 13.29 -7.27 -10.57
N ARG A 245 12.24 -6.78 -11.25
CA ARG A 245 11.85 -7.27 -12.57
C ARG A 245 12.87 -6.93 -13.63
N SER A 246 13.37 -5.70 -13.66
CA SER A 246 14.43 -5.32 -14.59
C SER A 246 15.70 -6.16 -14.38
N GLY A 247 16.10 -6.45 -13.13
CA GLY A 247 17.18 -7.39 -12.83
C GLY A 247 16.93 -8.78 -13.43
N ARG A 248 15.73 -9.35 -13.23
CA ARG A 248 15.33 -10.63 -13.82
C ARG A 248 15.33 -10.63 -15.35
N PHE A 249 14.95 -9.52 -15.99
CA PHE A 249 15.01 -9.39 -17.45
C PHE A 249 16.45 -9.30 -17.94
N MET A 250 17.32 -8.53 -17.27
CA MET A 250 18.73 -8.43 -17.61
C MET A 250 19.42 -9.79 -17.57
N GLU A 251 19.18 -10.60 -16.52
CA GLU A 251 19.77 -11.95 -16.39
C GLU A 251 19.34 -12.93 -17.49
N LYS A 252 18.23 -12.66 -18.18
CA LYS A 252 17.73 -13.48 -19.30
C LYS A 252 18.26 -13.00 -20.66
N MET A 253 18.90 -11.83 -20.73
CA MET A 253 19.42 -11.29 -21.99
C MET A 253 20.56 -12.17 -22.53
N ASN A 254 20.62 -12.28 -23.85
CA ASN A 254 21.83 -12.78 -24.49
C ASN A 254 22.93 -11.70 -24.46
N ALA A 255 24.18 -12.09 -24.71
CA ALA A 255 25.32 -11.17 -24.64
C ALA A 255 25.23 -9.96 -25.60
N GLN A 256 24.54 -10.11 -26.74
CA GLN A 256 24.36 -9.01 -27.69
C GLN A 256 23.38 -7.97 -27.14
N ASP A 257 22.23 -8.41 -26.65
CA ASP A 257 21.20 -7.54 -26.10
C ASP A 257 21.66 -6.90 -24.80
N GLN A 258 22.37 -7.64 -23.96
CA GLN A 258 23.05 -7.09 -22.78
C GLN A 258 23.99 -5.94 -23.17
N ALA A 259 24.91 -6.17 -24.12
CA ALA A 259 25.86 -5.13 -24.54
C ALA A 259 25.18 -3.91 -25.19
N ARG A 260 24.04 -4.10 -25.84
CA ARG A 260 23.22 -3.02 -26.38
C ARG A 260 22.56 -2.22 -25.28
N PHE A 261 21.93 -2.90 -24.32
CA PHE A 261 21.26 -2.26 -23.21
C PHE A 261 22.24 -1.50 -22.31
N GLU A 262 23.38 -2.10 -21.97
CA GLU A 262 24.47 -1.42 -21.24
C GLU A 262 24.95 -0.14 -21.94
N ARG A 263 25.06 -0.17 -23.29
CA ARG A 263 25.42 1.03 -24.07
C ARG A 263 24.34 2.10 -23.97
N MET A 264 23.06 1.74 -24.04
CA MET A 264 21.97 2.69 -23.88
C MET A 264 22.01 3.38 -22.51
N LEU A 265 22.25 2.62 -21.44
CA LEU A 265 22.39 3.17 -20.09
C LEU A 265 23.62 4.09 -19.97
N ALA A 266 24.74 3.72 -20.59
CA ALA A 266 25.97 4.51 -20.56
C ALA A 266 25.87 5.82 -21.36
N ASP A 267 25.08 5.82 -22.44
CA ASP A 267 24.88 6.95 -23.34
C ASP A 267 23.82 7.95 -22.84
N ALA A 268 22.95 7.53 -21.90
CA ALA A 268 21.91 8.36 -21.30
C ALA A 268 22.46 9.68 -20.73
N LYS A 269 21.74 10.79 -20.93
CA LYS A 269 22.23 12.13 -20.54
C LYS A 269 22.00 12.47 -19.08
N THR A 270 21.00 11.87 -18.45
CA THR A 270 20.62 12.11 -17.06
C THR A 270 20.37 10.77 -16.34
N PRO A 271 20.46 10.74 -15.00
CA PRO A 271 20.03 9.57 -14.22
C PRO A 271 18.56 9.21 -14.47
N GLN A 272 17.68 10.21 -14.62
CA GLN A 272 16.27 10.01 -14.94
C GLN A 272 16.07 9.31 -16.28
N GLU A 273 16.77 9.75 -17.34
CA GLU A 273 16.71 9.09 -18.64
C GLU A 273 17.12 7.61 -18.50
N ARG A 274 18.23 7.34 -17.79
CA ARG A 274 18.70 5.96 -17.53
C ARG A 274 17.65 5.14 -16.78
N ALA A 275 17.02 5.72 -15.78
CA ALA A 275 16.03 5.04 -14.95
C ALA A 275 14.74 4.75 -15.74
N TYR A 276 14.28 5.63 -16.63
CA TYR A 276 13.15 5.34 -17.52
C TYR A 276 13.44 4.20 -18.51
N LEU A 277 14.69 4.04 -18.98
CA LEU A 277 15.06 2.87 -19.80
C LEU A 277 14.96 1.56 -19.01
N VAL A 278 15.38 1.59 -17.75
CA VAL A 278 15.25 0.44 -16.84
C VAL A 278 13.78 0.17 -16.50
N LYS A 279 12.96 1.22 -16.35
CA LYS A 279 11.52 1.08 -16.11
C LYS A 279 10.80 0.50 -17.32
N ALA A 280 11.14 0.92 -18.54
CA ALA A 280 10.63 0.29 -19.76
C ALA A 280 10.99 -1.20 -19.83
N LEU A 281 12.23 -1.57 -19.49
CA LEU A 281 12.60 -2.98 -19.39
C LEU A 281 11.78 -3.72 -18.32
N ALA A 282 11.57 -3.11 -17.14
CA ALA A 282 10.76 -3.68 -16.08
C ALA A 282 9.29 -3.88 -16.51
N ALA A 283 8.74 -2.96 -17.28
CA ALA A 283 7.39 -3.05 -17.87
C ALA A 283 7.26 -4.19 -18.89
N GLY A 284 8.36 -4.84 -19.29
CA GLY A 284 8.34 -6.06 -20.10
C GLY A 284 8.72 -5.87 -21.57
N TYR A 285 9.14 -4.66 -21.96
CA TYR A 285 9.61 -4.39 -23.32
C TYR A 285 10.96 -5.04 -23.59
N ASP A 286 11.15 -5.49 -24.82
CA ASP A 286 12.43 -6.05 -25.24
C ASP A 286 13.49 -4.94 -25.52
N VAL A 287 14.73 -5.35 -25.75
CA VAL A 287 15.85 -4.40 -25.95
C VAL A 287 15.70 -3.58 -27.23
N ASP A 288 15.00 -4.07 -28.25
CA ASP A 288 14.72 -3.31 -29.47
C ASP A 288 13.69 -2.22 -29.22
N GLU A 289 12.61 -2.55 -28.52
CA GLU A 289 11.55 -1.62 -28.12
C GLU A 289 12.08 -0.54 -27.15
N VAL A 290 12.87 -0.95 -26.15
CA VAL A 290 13.56 -0.01 -25.26
C VAL A 290 14.51 0.90 -26.04
N GLY A 291 15.16 0.41 -27.09
CA GLY A 291 15.99 1.23 -27.98
C GLY A 291 15.20 2.29 -28.75
N GLN A 292 14.02 1.95 -29.25
CA GLN A 292 13.13 2.90 -29.90
C GLN A 292 12.62 3.95 -28.92
N PHE A 293 12.23 3.53 -27.71
CA PHE A 293 11.84 4.43 -26.63
C PHE A 293 12.98 5.38 -26.23
N ARG A 294 14.19 4.85 -26.07
CA ARG A 294 15.41 5.62 -25.79
C ARG A 294 15.59 6.74 -26.80
N ASP A 295 15.43 6.47 -28.09
CA ASP A 295 15.62 7.48 -29.13
C ASP A 295 14.60 8.62 -29.04
N LYS A 296 13.38 8.35 -28.55
CA LYS A 296 12.36 9.37 -28.34
C LYS A 296 12.69 10.29 -27.15
N ILE A 297 13.26 9.74 -26.08
CA ILE A 297 13.52 10.46 -24.82
C ILE A 297 14.95 11.02 -24.69
N HIS A 298 15.86 10.64 -25.60
CA HIS A 298 17.28 10.93 -25.44
C HIS A 298 17.59 12.43 -25.32
N GLY A 299 18.26 12.83 -24.24
CA GLY A 299 18.68 14.22 -24.02
C GLY A 299 17.57 15.21 -23.73
N LYS A 300 16.35 14.72 -23.44
CA LYS A 300 15.27 15.55 -22.88
C LYS A 300 15.63 15.94 -21.44
N ASP A 301 15.18 17.12 -21.02
CA ASP A 301 15.42 17.57 -19.65
C ASP A 301 14.52 16.82 -18.64
N PRO A 302 14.91 16.79 -17.36
CA PRO A 302 14.16 16.05 -16.34
C PRO A 302 12.69 16.48 -16.16
N TYR A 303 12.36 17.76 -16.41
CA TYR A 303 10.98 18.23 -16.32
C TYR A 303 10.14 17.69 -17.50
N TRP A 304 10.68 17.75 -18.72
CA TRP A 304 10.02 17.12 -19.87
C TRP A 304 9.79 15.62 -19.64
N LEU A 305 10.80 14.90 -19.14
CA LEU A 305 10.70 13.48 -18.84
C LEU A 305 9.59 13.19 -17.83
N GLN A 306 9.55 13.93 -16.72
CA GLN A 306 8.47 13.79 -15.73
C GLN A 306 7.10 14.02 -16.38
N GLN A 307 6.93 15.14 -17.07
CA GLN A 307 5.65 15.53 -17.64
C GLN A 307 5.10 14.49 -18.62
N HIS A 308 5.96 13.79 -19.38
CA HIS A 308 5.53 12.82 -20.39
C HIS A 308 5.47 11.37 -19.89
N LEU A 309 6.24 11.03 -18.85
CA LEU A 309 6.49 9.63 -18.46
C LEU A 309 6.05 9.31 -17.02
N SER A 310 5.55 10.29 -16.27
CA SER A 310 5.14 10.12 -14.87
C SER A 310 3.86 10.92 -14.63
N PRO A 311 2.68 10.32 -14.90
CA PRO A 311 1.39 11.02 -14.88
C PRO A 311 1.01 11.53 -13.49
N VAL A 312 1.51 10.86 -12.45
CA VAL A 312 1.24 11.19 -11.06
C VAL A 312 2.53 11.55 -10.36
N VAL A 313 2.56 12.73 -9.73
CA VAL A 313 3.64 13.20 -8.86
C VAL A 313 3.02 13.70 -7.55
N THR A 314 3.58 13.23 -6.44
CA THR A 314 3.21 13.65 -5.09
C THR A 314 3.88 14.97 -4.75
N ALA A 315 3.08 16.00 -4.49
CA ALA A 315 3.61 17.29 -4.08
C ALA A 315 4.20 17.22 -2.66
N GLY A 316 5.20 18.06 -2.38
CA GLY A 316 5.89 18.05 -1.08
C GLY A 316 5.04 18.52 0.10
N ASP A 317 3.98 19.28 -0.17
CA ASP A 317 2.98 19.77 0.78
C ASP A 317 1.70 18.92 0.83
N SER A 318 1.61 17.86 0.02
CA SER A 318 0.44 16.99 -0.15
C SER A 318 -0.09 16.32 1.12
N LYS A 319 0.59 16.40 2.26
CA LYS A 319 0.17 15.80 3.56
C LYS A 319 -0.25 16.85 4.60
N VAL A 320 -0.26 18.13 4.26
CA VAL A 320 -0.71 19.18 5.17
C VAL A 320 -2.22 19.10 5.34
N ASP A 321 -2.71 18.86 6.56
CA ASP A 321 -4.16 18.91 6.82
C ASP A 321 -4.69 20.35 6.64
N GLU A 322 -5.36 20.58 5.52
CA GLU A 322 -6.02 21.85 5.19
C GLU A 322 -7.50 21.88 5.60
N GLY A 323 -7.98 20.79 6.23
CA GLY A 323 -9.36 20.56 6.59
C GLY A 323 -10.24 20.09 5.43
N LEU A 324 -11.55 20.17 5.60
CA LEU A 324 -12.53 19.71 4.61
C LEU A 324 -13.21 20.87 3.89
N ASN A 325 -13.67 20.61 2.67
CA ASN A 325 -14.60 21.44 1.91
C ASN A 325 -16.03 21.29 2.47
N ASP A 326 -16.96 22.14 2.00
CA ASP A 326 -18.37 22.10 2.42
C ASP A 326 -19.05 20.76 2.06
N ASP A 327 -18.58 20.10 1.01
CA ASP A 327 -19.01 18.76 0.56
C ASP A 327 -18.28 17.60 1.26
N ARG A 328 -17.50 17.91 2.31
CA ARG A 328 -16.67 16.98 3.10
C ARG A 328 -15.45 16.38 2.39
N SER A 329 -15.21 16.70 1.12
CA SER A 329 -13.96 16.33 0.44
C SER A 329 -12.75 16.99 1.12
N ASN A 330 -11.57 16.35 1.06
CA ASN A 330 -10.35 16.89 1.63
C ASN A 330 -9.88 18.12 0.83
N LYS A 331 -9.56 19.23 1.51
CA LYS A 331 -8.97 20.42 0.86
C LYS A 331 -7.58 20.16 0.34
N ASN A 332 -6.83 19.31 1.04
CA ASN A 332 -5.49 18.92 0.68
C ASN A 332 -5.55 17.86 -0.44
N THR A 333 -5.78 18.35 -1.65
CA THR A 333 -5.94 17.57 -2.86
C THR A 333 -5.09 18.18 -3.97
N ASP A 334 -4.19 17.37 -4.54
CA ASP A 334 -3.32 17.77 -5.64
C ASP A 334 -3.96 17.41 -6.98
N TYR A 335 -3.79 18.27 -7.98
CA TYR A 335 -4.24 17.99 -9.34
C TYR A 335 -3.10 17.45 -10.20
N GLN A 336 -3.39 16.43 -11.00
CA GLN A 336 -2.44 15.78 -11.90
C GLN A 336 -2.62 16.29 -13.33
N TRP A 337 -1.57 16.88 -13.90
CA TRP A 337 -1.64 17.65 -15.15
C TRP A 337 -0.64 17.17 -16.21
N PHE A 338 -1.05 17.28 -17.46
CA PHE A 338 -0.19 17.38 -18.63
C PHE A 338 -0.42 18.72 -19.32
N GLY A 339 0.52 19.65 -19.19
CA GLY A 339 0.33 21.03 -19.65
C GLY A 339 -0.83 21.69 -18.90
N ASP A 340 -1.89 22.05 -19.61
CA ASP A 340 -3.12 22.65 -19.06
C ASP A 340 -4.32 21.67 -19.05
N LYS A 341 -4.09 20.37 -19.32
CA LYS A 341 -5.11 19.32 -19.27
C LYS A 341 -4.87 18.37 -18.12
N LYS A 342 -5.94 17.96 -17.45
CA LYS A 342 -5.87 17.01 -16.34
C LYS A 342 -5.76 15.58 -16.87
N TRP A 343 -5.09 14.73 -16.12
CA TRP A 343 -5.25 13.28 -16.20
C TRP A 343 -6.61 12.88 -15.61
N SER A 344 -7.70 13.22 -16.30
CA SER A 344 -9.06 13.02 -15.78
C SER A 344 -9.93 12.24 -16.75
N GLN A 345 -10.88 11.48 -16.21
CA GLN A 345 -11.92 10.77 -16.94
C GLN A 345 -12.78 11.72 -17.78
N ASN A 346 -13.45 11.15 -18.78
CA ASN A 346 -14.56 11.76 -19.48
C ASN A 346 -15.86 11.01 -19.21
N GLY A 347 -16.95 11.70 -18.90
CA GLY A 347 -18.22 11.03 -18.57
C GLY A 347 -18.06 10.03 -17.41
N GLU A 348 -18.79 8.93 -17.44
CA GLU A 348 -18.78 7.89 -16.40
C GLU A 348 -17.75 6.77 -16.70
N THR A 349 -16.52 7.14 -17.06
CA THR A 349 -15.40 6.20 -17.33
C THR A 349 -14.41 6.06 -16.16
N CYS A 350 -14.87 6.18 -14.91
CA CYS A 350 -14.00 6.10 -13.73
C CYS A 350 -13.15 4.82 -13.69
N VAL A 351 -13.73 3.71 -14.15
CA VAL A 351 -13.04 2.42 -14.24
C VAL A 351 -11.95 2.42 -15.33
N PRO A 352 -12.27 2.62 -16.63
CA PRO A 352 -11.25 2.76 -17.68
C PRO A 352 -10.16 3.78 -17.34
N SER A 353 -10.54 4.96 -16.83
CA SER A 353 -9.60 6.03 -16.53
C SER A 353 -8.63 5.66 -15.39
N SER A 354 -9.09 4.91 -14.40
CA SER A 354 -8.21 4.37 -13.35
C SER A 354 -7.22 3.38 -13.96
N THR A 355 -7.68 2.43 -14.79
CA THR A 355 -6.83 1.44 -15.46
C THR A 355 -5.79 2.08 -16.40
N VAL A 356 -6.18 3.04 -17.23
CA VAL A 356 -5.25 3.79 -18.11
C VAL A 356 -4.17 4.47 -17.28
N THR A 357 -4.56 5.13 -16.18
CA THR A 357 -3.59 5.82 -15.31
C THR A 357 -2.67 4.82 -14.61
N ALA A 358 -3.19 3.71 -14.11
CA ALA A 358 -2.42 2.65 -13.48
C ALA A 358 -1.33 2.12 -14.43
N ARG A 359 -1.71 1.80 -15.67
CA ARG A 359 -0.78 1.38 -16.71
C ARG A 359 0.27 2.44 -16.97
N ALA A 360 -0.13 3.70 -17.17
CA ALA A 360 0.81 4.80 -17.43
C ALA A 360 1.78 5.07 -16.26
N MET A 361 1.43 4.74 -15.01
CA MET A 361 2.35 4.85 -13.87
C MET A 361 3.46 3.80 -13.89
N VAL A 362 3.19 2.60 -14.40
CA VAL A 362 4.13 1.47 -14.41
C VAL A 362 4.81 1.27 -15.78
N ASP A 363 4.24 1.85 -16.84
CA ASP A 363 4.72 1.74 -18.22
C ASP A 363 5.02 3.14 -18.81
N PRO A 364 6.31 3.55 -18.84
CA PRO A 364 6.69 4.84 -19.38
C PRO A 364 6.59 4.91 -20.91
N VAL A 365 6.57 3.77 -21.63
CA VAL A 365 6.39 3.75 -23.08
C VAL A 365 4.95 4.12 -23.40
N TYR A 366 4.00 3.49 -22.72
CA TYR A 366 2.58 3.81 -22.84
C TYR A 366 2.24 5.24 -22.41
N ALA A 367 2.81 5.72 -21.30
CA ALA A 367 2.67 7.12 -20.89
C ALA A 367 3.15 8.10 -21.99
N LEU A 368 4.26 7.77 -22.67
CA LEU A 368 4.75 8.57 -23.80
C LEU A 368 3.84 8.49 -25.02
N GLU A 369 3.18 7.37 -25.28
CA GLU A 369 2.22 7.26 -26.38
C GLU A 369 1.01 8.17 -26.17
N LEU A 370 0.52 8.27 -24.93
CA LEU A 370 -0.56 9.19 -24.57
C LEU A 370 -0.12 10.65 -24.66
N THR A 371 1.03 11.00 -24.08
CA THR A 371 1.46 12.40 -23.96
C THR A 371 2.17 12.93 -25.20
N GLY A 372 3.04 12.12 -25.80
CA GLY A 372 3.90 12.46 -26.94
C GLY A 372 3.46 11.89 -28.29
N GLY A 373 2.39 11.10 -28.33
CA GLY A 373 1.84 10.48 -29.54
C GLY A 373 2.76 9.42 -30.15
N PRO A 374 2.42 8.90 -31.35
CA PRO A 374 3.21 7.84 -32.02
C PRO A 374 4.69 8.23 -32.23
N SER A 375 4.95 9.52 -32.47
CA SER A 375 6.31 10.05 -32.64
C SER A 375 7.08 10.17 -31.33
N GLY A 376 6.39 10.27 -30.18
CA GLY A 376 6.97 10.59 -28.88
C GLY A 376 7.54 12.00 -28.77
N GLN A 377 7.22 12.88 -29.74
CA GLN A 377 7.76 14.25 -29.81
C GLN A 377 6.67 15.31 -29.67
N GLU A 378 5.39 14.93 -29.69
CA GLU A 378 4.31 15.86 -29.47
C GLU A 378 4.34 16.38 -28.03
N ASN A 379 3.90 17.62 -27.83
CA ASN A 379 3.77 18.24 -26.52
C ASN A 379 2.54 19.16 -26.56
N ASP A 380 1.43 18.59 -27.02
CA ASP A 380 0.15 19.26 -27.21
C ASP A 380 -0.87 18.68 -26.22
N PRO A 381 -1.28 19.45 -25.20
CA PRO A 381 -2.25 18.99 -24.22
C PRO A 381 -3.60 18.59 -24.81
N GLU A 382 -4.08 19.23 -25.88
CA GLU A 382 -5.34 18.85 -26.51
C GLU A 382 -5.22 17.48 -27.19
N ALA A 383 -4.13 17.25 -27.92
CA ALA A 383 -3.88 15.94 -28.55
C ALA A 383 -3.71 14.82 -27.50
N PHE A 384 -3.07 15.13 -26.36
CA PHE A 384 -3.05 14.23 -25.20
C PHE A 384 -4.47 13.94 -24.70
N ARG A 385 -5.31 14.97 -24.57
CA ARG A 385 -6.66 14.81 -24.05
C ARG A 385 -7.54 13.95 -24.95
N ASP A 386 -7.41 14.11 -26.27
CA ASP A 386 -8.09 13.29 -27.27
C ASP A 386 -7.64 11.82 -27.17
N ARG A 387 -6.32 11.57 -27.09
CA ARG A 387 -5.79 10.20 -26.94
C ARG A 387 -6.19 9.55 -25.62
N LEU A 388 -6.18 10.31 -24.53
CA LEU A 388 -6.64 9.83 -23.23
C LEU A 388 -8.13 9.45 -23.29
N ASP A 389 -8.94 10.22 -24.02
CA ASP A 389 -10.36 9.93 -24.23
C ASP A 389 -10.57 8.65 -25.05
N ASP A 390 -9.92 8.56 -26.20
CA ASP A 390 -9.97 7.40 -27.09
C ASP A 390 -9.58 6.12 -26.34
N GLU A 391 -8.57 6.20 -25.49
CA GLU A 391 -8.07 5.07 -24.71
C GLU A 391 -9.00 4.67 -23.56
N GLN A 392 -9.62 5.64 -22.89
CA GLN A 392 -10.69 5.36 -21.92
C GLN A 392 -11.89 4.67 -22.59
N MET A 393 -12.26 5.10 -23.79
CA MET A 393 -13.35 4.48 -24.55
C MET A 393 -12.99 3.10 -25.07
N ARG A 394 -11.75 2.87 -25.53
CA ARG A 394 -11.25 1.54 -25.91
C ARG A 394 -11.37 0.55 -24.76
N LEU A 395 -10.88 0.92 -23.57
CA LEU A 395 -10.97 0.04 -22.40
C LEU A 395 -12.40 -0.12 -21.90
N HIS A 396 -13.25 0.90 -22.05
CA HIS A 396 -14.68 0.76 -21.78
C HIS A 396 -15.30 -0.32 -22.66
N GLU A 397 -15.00 -0.32 -23.95
CA GLU A 397 -15.48 -1.34 -24.91
C GLU A 397 -14.91 -2.73 -24.63
N GLU A 398 -13.61 -2.84 -24.33
CA GLU A 398 -12.95 -4.11 -24.06
C GLU A 398 -13.39 -4.77 -22.76
N GLY A 399 -13.74 -3.98 -21.74
CA GLY A 399 -14.32 -4.46 -20.49
C GLY A 399 -15.84 -4.62 -20.53
N ASP A 400 -16.45 -4.71 -21.71
CA ASP A 400 -17.91 -4.84 -21.90
C ASP A 400 -18.73 -3.77 -21.13
N GLY A 401 -18.24 -2.54 -21.13
CA GLY A 401 -18.85 -1.40 -20.47
C GLY A 401 -20.29 -1.10 -20.90
N SER A 402 -21.08 -0.59 -19.96
CA SER A 402 -22.48 -0.25 -20.19
C SER A 402 -22.63 1.17 -20.75
N TYR A 403 -23.57 1.33 -21.68
CA TYR A 403 -23.98 2.63 -22.23
C TYR A 403 -25.40 2.98 -21.82
N ALA A 404 -25.70 4.28 -21.71
CA ALA A 404 -27.01 4.78 -21.30
C ALA A 404 -28.17 4.17 -22.10
N HIS A 405 -27.96 3.99 -23.41
CA HIS A 405 -28.87 3.30 -24.32
C HIS A 405 -28.04 2.54 -25.38
N TRP A 406 -28.59 1.49 -26.00
CA TRP A 406 -27.87 0.70 -27.02
C TRP A 406 -27.45 1.48 -28.29
N TRP A 407 -27.93 2.72 -28.47
CA TRP A 407 -27.57 3.64 -29.56
C TRP A 407 -26.78 4.87 -29.07
N SER A 408 -26.37 4.91 -27.80
CA SER A 408 -25.71 6.05 -27.16
C SER A 408 -24.24 5.76 -26.97
N ASP A 409 -23.38 6.70 -27.31
CA ASP A 409 -21.94 6.64 -27.04
C ASP A 409 -21.60 7.25 -25.66
N VAL A 410 -22.55 7.19 -24.71
CA VAL A 410 -22.39 7.74 -23.36
C VAL A 410 -22.21 6.59 -22.38
N PRO A 411 -20.99 6.38 -21.84
CA PRO A 411 -20.70 5.39 -20.82
C PRO A 411 -21.54 5.59 -19.55
N THR A 412 -21.93 4.49 -18.91
CA THR A 412 -22.67 4.47 -17.63
C THR A 412 -22.13 3.46 -16.60
N GLY A 413 -20.86 3.06 -16.74
CA GLY A 413 -20.19 2.16 -15.80
C GLY A 413 -19.76 0.81 -16.40
N MET A 414 -19.14 -0.02 -15.56
CA MET A 414 -18.56 -1.33 -15.89
C MET A 414 -18.73 -2.26 -14.69
N ASP A 415 -19.05 -3.53 -14.92
CA ASP A 415 -19.19 -4.51 -13.84
C ASP A 415 -17.83 -5.03 -13.33
N SER A 416 -17.85 -5.85 -12.28
CA SER A 416 -16.63 -6.38 -11.66
C SER A 416 -15.84 -7.33 -12.58
N ASP A 417 -16.50 -8.02 -13.50
CA ASP A 417 -15.85 -8.96 -14.40
C ASP A 417 -15.06 -8.19 -15.47
N GLY A 418 -15.68 -7.19 -16.10
CA GLY A 418 -15.03 -6.28 -17.01
C GLY A 418 -13.88 -5.51 -16.37
N GLN A 419 -14.06 -5.04 -15.13
CA GLN A 419 -13.03 -4.38 -14.32
C GLN A 419 -11.79 -5.27 -14.12
N ASN A 420 -12.00 -6.51 -13.67
CA ASN A 420 -10.92 -7.48 -13.48
C ASN A 420 -10.23 -7.83 -14.80
N GLU A 421 -11.00 -7.97 -15.88
CA GLU A 421 -10.47 -8.28 -17.21
C GLU A 421 -9.51 -7.18 -17.68
N ILE A 422 -9.94 -5.91 -17.67
CA ILE A 422 -9.08 -4.81 -18.12
C ILE A 422 -7.90 -4.58 -17.18
N ALA A 423 -8.05 -4.73 -15.86
CA ALA A 423 -6.92 -4.64 -14.94
C ALA A 423 -5.88 -5.73 -15.24
N ASN A 424 -6.34 -6.94 -15.57
CA ASN A 424 -5.46 -8.05 -15.90
C ASN A 424 -4.84 -8.01 -17.29
N SER A 425 -5.52 -7.42 -18.28
CA SER A 425 -4.95 -7.25 -19.62
C SER A 425 -4.00 -6.06 -19.69
N GLU A 426 -4.28 -4.98 -18.95
CA GLU A 426 -3.58 -3.70 -19.08
C GLU A 426 -2.54 -3.43 -17.98
N ILE A 427 -2.68 -3.97 -16.77
CA ILE A 427 -1.76 -3.67 -15.66
C ILE A 427 -0.86 -4.87 -15.35
N SER A 428 -1.42 -6.08 -15.34
CA SER A 428 -0.68 -7.30 -14.96
C SER A 428 0.57 -7.58 -15.80
N PRO A 429 0.60 -7.38 -17.14
CA PRO A 429 1.82 -7.59 -17.93
C PRO A 429 2.96 -6.65 -17.50
N HIS A 430 2.60 -5.45 -17.05
CA HIS A 430 3.53 -4.38 -16.71
C HIS A 430 3.84 -4.29 -15.22
N THR A 431 3.18 -5.08 -14.36
CA THR A 431 3.51 -5.22 -12.93
C THR A 431 4.01 -6.62 -12.56
N GLY A 432 3.67 -7.66 -13.33
CA GLY A 432 4.03 -9.05 -13.05
C GLY A 432 3.10 -9.78 -12.07
N SER A 433 2.06 -9.12 -11.57
CA SER A 433 1.04 -9.70 -10.68
C SER A 433 -0.32 -9.72 -11.40
N SER A 434 -1.17 -10.72 -11.14
CA SER A 434 -2.58 -10.66 -11.55
C SER A 434 -3.41 -9.93 -10.52
N TYR A 435 -4.50 -9.29 -10.94
CA TYR A 435 -5.41 -8.61 -10.03
C TYR A 435 -6.60 -9.51 -9.70
N GLU A 436 -6.93 -9.61 -8.41
CA GLU A 436 -8.05 -10.40 -7.91
C GLU A 436 -9.04 -9.51 -7.17
N PHE A 437 -10.32 -9.63 -7.52
CA PHE A 437 -11.40 -8.93 -6.84
C PHE A 437 -11.74 -9.54 -5.50
N GLN A 438 -11.88 -8.69 -4.49
CA GLN A 438 -12.32 -9.04 -3.17
C GLN A 438 -13.34 -8.00 -2.66
N GLU A 439 -14.51 -8.48 -2.21
CA GLU A 439 -15.47 -7.63 -1.50
C GLU A 439 -14.98 -7.33 -0.08
N VAL A 440 -15.16 -6.08 0.36
CA VAL A 440 -14.76 -5.55 1.66
C VAL A 440 -15.84 -4.61 2.23
N ARG A 441 -17.05 -5.14 2.38
CA ARG A 441 -18.24 -4.37 2.81
C ARG A 441 -18.19 -4.02 4.29
N GLY A 442 -17.57 -4.86 5.11
CA GLY A 442 -17.40 -4.64 6.54
C GLY A 442 -16.11 -3.90 6.90
N ALA A 443 -16.12 -3.14 8.00
CA ALA A 443 -14.93 -2.49 8.54
C ALA A 443 -13.81 -3.50 8.90
N ASP A 444 -14.17 -4.67 9.44
CA ASP A 444 -13.19 -5.73 9.71
C ASP A 444 -12.59 -6.28 8.41
N GLU A 445 -13.37 -6.46 7.34
CA GLU A 445 -12.87 -6.92 6.02
C GLU A 445 -11.93 -5.88 5.39
N ARG A 446 -12.27 -4.59 5.48
CA ARG A 446 -11.40 -3.49 5.04
C ARG A 446 -10.10 -3.45 5.85
N ARG A 447 -10.19 -3.64 7.17
CA ARG A 447 -9.02 -3.72 8.04
C ARG A 447 -8.15 -4.93 7.70
N ASP A 448 -8.76 -6.06 7.35
CA ASP A 448 -8.08 -7.30 7.00
C ASP A 448 -7.26 -7.18 5.71
N VAL A 449 -7.75 -6.43 4.71
CA VAL A 449 -7.07 -6.30 3.41
C VAL A 449 -5.99 -5.20 3.38
N LEU A 450 -6.00 -4.26 4.32
CA LEU A 450 -5.04 -3.15 4.36
C LEU A 450 -3.57 -3.57 4.23
N PRO A 451 -3.07 -4.61 4.94
CA PRO A 451 -1.68 -5.03 4.81
C PRO A 451 -1.28 -5.44 3.38
N ASP A 452 -2.21 -6.03 2.62
CA ASP A 452 -1.99 -6.44 1.24
C ASP A 452 -2.02 -5.23 0.29
N ILE A 453 -2.90 -4.27 0.53
CA ILE A 453 -2.93 -2.98 -0.18
C ILE A 453 -1.59 -2.26 0.03
N GLU A 454 -1.19 -2.07 1.28
CA GLU A 454 0.03 -1.37 1.70
C GLU A 454 1.28 -2.01 1.10
N LYS A 455 1.40 -3.34 1.21
CA LYS A 455 2.51 -4.08 0.60
C LYS A 455 2.55 -3.84 -0.91
N SER A 456 1.41 -3.95 -1.59
CA SER A 456 1.31 -3.79 -3.05
C SER A 456 1.76 -2.40 -3.49
N VAL A 457 1.25 -1.35 -2.85
CA VAL A 457 1.61 0.03 -3.24
C VAL A 457 3.04 0.39 -2.84
N ALA A 458 3.58 -0.16 -1.75
CA ALA A 458 5.00 -0.02 -1.44
C ALA A 458 5.90 -0.69 -2.49
N GLU A 459 5.45 -1.79 -3.09
CA GLU A 459 6.15 -2.44 -4.19
C GLU A 459 5.97 -1.70 -5.54
N GLY A 460 5.13 -0.67 -5.61
CA GLY A 460 4.85 0.07 -6.85
C GLY A 460 3.73 -0.52 -7.69
N LYS A 461 2.85 -1.34 -7.10
CA LYS A 461 1.68 -1.91 -7.76
C LYS A 461 0.44 -1.11 -7.32
N PRO A 462 -0.15 -0.25 -8.19
CA PRO A 462 -1.38 0.45 -7.86
C PRO A 462 -2.50 -0.54 -7.54
N VAL A 463 -3.37 -0.19 -6.60
CA VAL A 463 -4.47 -1.04 -6.13
C VAL A 463 -5.80 -0.36 -6.42
N PRO A 464 -6.52 -0.75 -7.47
CA PRO A 464 -7.87 -0.26 -7.73
C PRO A 464 -8.84 -0.69 -6.63
N PHE A 465 -9.77 0.18 -6.27
CA PHE A 465 -10.84 -0.11 -5.32
C PHE A 465 -12.10 0.68 -5.66
N GLU A 466 -13.24 0.14 -5.24
CA GLU A 466 -14.56 0.66 -5.56
C GLU A 466 -15.21 1.22 -4.29
N VAL A 467 -15.84 2.38 -4.45
CA VAL A 467 -16.63 3.05 -3.42
C VAL A 467 -18.08 3.13 -3.85
N GLU A 468 -18.99 3.09 -2.88
CA GLU A 468 -20.41 3.22 -3.11
C GLU A 468 -21.10 4.06 -2.05
N GLY A 469 -22.33 4.46 -2.37
CA GLY A 469 -23.30 4.95 -1.39
C GLY A 469 -24.70 4.99 -1.97
N TYR A 470 -25.65 5.38 -1.13
CA TYR A 470 -27.07 5.26 -1.42
C TYR A 470 -27.80 6.54 -1.03
N ASP A 471 -28.60 7.07 -1.95
CA ASP A 471 -29.51 8.20 -1.70
C ASP A 471 -30.90 7.96 -2.33
N GLU A 472 -31.71 9.02 -2.45
CA GLU A 472 -33.05 8.94 -3.03
C GLU A 472 -33.04 8.57 -4.54
N GLU A 473 -31.93 8.82 -5.24
CA GLU A 473 -31.75 8.54 -6.67
C GLU A 473 -31.23 7.12 -6.93
N GLY A 474 -30.68 6.45 -5.90
CA GLY A 474 -30.30 5.06 -5.93
C GLY A 474 -28.88 4.82 -5.43
N ARG A 475 -28.24 3.80 -6.00
CA ARG A 475 -26.84 3.46 -5.70
C ARG A 475 -25.91 4.30 -6.58
N HIS A 476 -24.92 4.92 -5.97
CA HIS A 476 -23.79 5.57 -6.64
C HIS A 476 -22.56 4.69 -6.50
N GLY A 477 -21.74 4.61 -7.55
CA GLY A 477 -20.51 3.82 -7.55
C GLY A 477 -19.39 4.56 -8.25
N HIS A 478 -18.16 4.41 -7.76
CA HIS A 478 -16.97 5.02 -8.36
C HIS A 478 -15.73 4.17 -8.10
N GLN A 479 -14.81 4.12 -9.06
CA GLN A 479 -13.53 3.45 -8.87
C GLN A 479 -12.43 4.50 -8.67
N MET A 480 -11.55 4.24 -7.70
CA MET A 480 -10.34 4.99 -7.43
C MET A 480 -9.17 4.01 -7.25
N MET A 481 -7.97 4.51 -6.99
CA MET A 481 -6.80 3.66 -6.75
C MET A 481 -6.01 4.11 -5.55
N VAL A 482 -5.51 3.17 -4.76
CA VAL A 482 -4.42 3.43 -3.82
C VAL A 482 -3.11 3.36 -4.61
N ILE A 483 -2.31 4.41 -4.52
CA ILE A 483 -1.07 4.57 -5.32
C ILE A 483 0.19 4.74 -4.46
N GLY A 484 0.02 4.93 -3.16
CA GLY A 484 1.12 5.13 -2.24
C GLY A 484 0.67 5.03 -0.79
N GLN A 485 1.64 4.93 0.12
CA GLN A 485 1.42 4.90 1.55
C GLN A 485 2.53 5.65 2.31
N GLU A 486 2.18 6.21 3.46
CA GLU A 486 3.13 6.76 4.43
C GLU A 486 2.50 6.77 5.82
N GLY A 487 3.14 6.12 6.78
CA GLY A 487 2.58 6.02 8.13
C GLY A 487 1.19 5.38 8.06
N ASP A 488 0.22 5.98 8.74
CA ASP A 488 -1.19 5.56 8.77
C ASP A 488 -2.04 6.16 7.63
N MET A 489 -1.40 6.63 6.55
CA MET A 489 -2.06 7.32 5.45
C MET A 489 -1.89 6.59 4.12
N LEU A 490 -2.98 6.55 3.35
CA LEU A 490 -3.04 6.05 1.98
C LEU A 490 -3.18 7.22 1.01
N GLN A 491 -2.38 7.21 -0.06
CA GLN A 491 -2.52 8.16 -1.15
C GLN A 491 -3.48 7.59 -2.20
N ILE A 492 -4.59 8.28 -2.40
CA ILE A 492 -5.65 7.89 -3.32
C ILE A 492 -5.52 8.72 -4.59
N TYR A 493 -5.47 8.05 -5.74
CA TYR A 493 -5.74 8.68 -7.03
C TYR A 493 -7.22 8.52 -7.36
N ASN A 494 -7.88 9.66 -7.58
CA ASN A 494 -9.24 9.72 -8.09
C ASN A 494 -9.17 10.06 -9.60
N PRO A 495 -9.81 9.28 -10.48
CA PRO A 495 -9.82 9.53 -11.93
C PRO A 495 -10.46 10.86 -12.34
N TRP A 496 -10.92 11.71 -11.43
CA TRP A 496 -11.14 13.14 -11.69
C TRP A 496 -9.85 13.96 -11.87
N GLY A 497 -8.69 13.29 -11.83
CA GLY A 497 -7.36 13.86 -12.03
C GLY A 497 -6.79 14.49 -10.77
N THR A 498 -7.05 13.86 -9.63
CA THR A 498 -6.60 14.32 -8.33
C THR A 498 -5.97 13.23 -7.50
N THR A 499 -5.06 13.62 -6.61
CA THR A 499 -4.55 12.77 -5.54
C THR A 499 -4.82 13.35 -4.17
N THR A 500 -5.22 12.51 -3.23
CA THR A 500 -5.59 12.91 -1.87
C THR A 500 -5.06 11.90 -0.87
N TRP A 501 -4.52 12.36 0.25
CA TRP A 501 -4.17 11.48 1.37
C TRP A 501 -5.38 11.31 2.30
N ILE A 502 -5.69 10.05 2.62
CA ILE A 502 -6.69 9.68 3.63
C ILE A 502 -6.05 8.79 4.69
N SER A 503 -6.62 8.74 5.89
CA SER A 503 -6.14 7.80 6.90
C SER A 503 -6.62 6.37 6.61
N GLU A 504 -5.91 5.37 7.12
CA GLU A 504 -6.40 3.99 7.17
C GLU A 504 -7.75 3.90 7.89
N ASP A 505 -7.96 4.70 8.92
CA ASP A 505 -9.23 4.75 9.66
C ASP A 505 -10.37 5.25 8.76
N ASP A 506 -10.11 6.23 7.89
CA ASP A 506 -11.08 6.71 6.91
C ASP A 506 -11.45 5.63 5.90
N PHE A 507 -10.46 4.84 5.44
CA PHE A 507 -10.70 3.71 4.56
C PHE A 507 -11.54 2.62 5.28
N VAL A 508 -11.17 2.26 6.50
CA VAL A 508 -11.81 1.19 7.28
C VAL A 508 -13.25 1.56 7.68
N ASN A 509 -13.50 2.81 8.08
CA ASN A 509 -14.77 3.22 8.66
C ASN A 509 -15.76 3.90 7.70
N GLY A 510 -15.46 3.94 6.40
CA GLY A 510 -16.39 4.48 5.40
C GLY A 510 -16.39 6.01 5.38
N HIS A 511 -15.22 6.61 5.18
CA HIS A 511 -15.03 8.05 4.98
C HIS A 511 -14.33 8.36 3.65
N MET A 512 -14.64 7.56 2.62
CA MET A 512 -14.07 7.73 1.30
C MET A 512 -14.58 8.97 0.57
N ASP A 513 -15.64 9.62 1.08
CA ASP A 513 -16.10 10.94 0.63
C ASP A 513 -14.99 12.00 0.73
N LYS A 514 -13.98 11.78 1.58
CA LYS A 514 -12.78 12.62 1.66
C LYS A 514 -11.92 12.58 0.39
N ALA A 515 -11.93 11.45 -0.34
CA ALA A 515 -11.19 11.26 -1.60
C ALA A 515 -12.10 11.21 -2.84
N SER A 516 -13.40 11.01 -2.66
CA SER A 516 -14.45 11.03 -3.69
C SER A 516 -15.40 12.22 -3.49
N ASP A 517 -16.69 11.95 -3.30
CA ASP A 517 -17.70 12.91 -2.89
C ASP A 517 -18.67 12.30 -1.85
N HIS A 518 -19.46 13.15 -1.19
CA HIS A 518 -20.38 12.78 -0.11
C HIS A 518 -21.40 11.67 -0.42
N ARG A 519 -21.63 11.32 -1.70
CA ARG A 519 -22.56 10.26 -2.10
C ARG A 519 -21.93 8.88 -2.04
N MET A 520 -20.61 8.77 -1.91
CA MET A 520 -19.87 7.50 -2.00
C MET A 520 -18.84 7.32 -0.86
N PRO A 521 -19.31 7.23 0.39
CA PRO A 521 -18.43 7.16 1.56
C PRO A 521 -17.81 5.77 1.77
N ASP A 522 -18.40 4.70 1.25
CA ASP A 522 -18.06 3.33 1.66
C ASP A 522 -17.22 2.61 0.60
N ALA A 523 -15.99 2.22 0.93
CA ALA A 523 -15.26 1.24 0.12
C ALA A 523 -15.93 -0.14 0.27
N TYR A 524 -16.22 -0.80 -0.86
CA TYR A 524 -16.92 -2.09 -0.86
C TYR A 524 -16.20 -3.19 -1.62
N ALA A 525 -15.24 -2.85 -2.48
CA ALA A 525 -14.42 -3.83 -3.20
C ALA A 525 -13.02 -3.31 -3.46
N VAL A 526 -12.06 -4.22 -3.57
CA VAL A 526 -10.66 -3.96 -3.88
C VAL A 526 -10.16 -4.98 -4.90
N HIS A 527 -9.21 -4.57 -5.74
CA HIS A 527 -8.56 -5.40 -6.74
C HIS A 527 -7.10 -5.56 -6.33
N ILE A 528 -6.80 -6.66 -5.64
CA ILE A 528 -5.49 -6.88 -5.00
C ILE A 528 -4.53 -7.60 -5.96
N PRO A 529 -3.29 -7.11 -6.11
CA PRO A 529 -2.23 -7.83 -6.82
C PRO A 529 -1.87 -9.15 -6.12
N ALA A 530 -2.09 -10.26 -6.82
CA ALA A 530 -1.65 -11.60 -6.45
C ALA A 530 -0.40 -11.99 -7.26
N ASP A 531 0.67 -12.37 -6.55
CA ASP A 531 1.89 -12.88 -7.17
C ASP A 531 1.63 -14.28 -7.78
N ARG A 532 2.12 -14.50 -9.01
CA ARG A 532 1.97 -15.78 -9.74
C ARG A 532 3.10 -16.78 -9.46
#